data_AF-A0AAD3RC95-F1
#
_entry.id   AF-A0AAD3RC95-F1
#
_cell.length_a   1.000
_cell.length_b   1.000
_cell.length_c   1.000
_cell.angle_alpha   90.00
_cell.angle_beta   90.00
_cell.angle_gamma   90.00
#
_symmetry.space_group_name_H-M   'P 1'
#
loop_
_entity.id
_entity.type
_entity.pdbx_description
1 polymer ?
#
loop_
_entity_poly.entity_id
_entity_poly.type
_entity_poly.pdbx_seq_one_letter_code
_entity_poly.pdbx_strand_id
1 'polypeptide(L)'
;MTTRSEREKAQKLNEQHQAILSKLLREEDNKYCADCEAKGPRWASWNLGVFMCIRCAGIHRNLGVHISRVKSVNLDQWTPEQIQQKSSEAAPPSTSPSSQPDRSKQEKEREKKKEEKKKEKDTDKVERHNNTKQSECRASPKKSTEPAVDLLGL
;
A
#
# COMPACT_ATOMS: atom_id res chain seq x y z
N MET A 1 -3.27 0.57 -13.98
CA MET A 1 -2.36 1.72 -14.07
C MET A 1 -3.01 2.89 -13.38
N THR A 2 -2.33 3.58 -12.46
CA THR A 2 -2.86 4.78 -11.80
C THR A 2 -3.07 5.90 -12.83
N THR A 3 -4.24 6.51 -12.82
CA THR A 3 -4.64 7.59 -13.76
C THR A 3 -3.76 8.82 -13.60
N ARG A 4 -3.67 9.63 -14.64
CA ARG A 4 -2.95 10.92 -14.59
C ARG A 4 -3.48 11.83 -13.47
N SER A 5 -4.81 11.89 -13.32
CA SER A 5 -5.47 12.69 -12.29
C SER A 5 -5.10 12.25 -10.86
N GLU A 6 -4.99 10.94 -10.61
CA GLU A 6 -4.58 10.42 -9.29
C GLU A 6 -3.14 10.80 -8.94
N ARG A 7 -2.22 10.83 -9.91
CA ARG A 7 -0.82 11.24 -9.69
C ARG A 7 -0.72 12.73 -9.35
N GLU A 8 -1.46 13.57 -10.06
CA GLU A 8 -1.51 15.02 -9.80
C GLU A 8 -2.06 15.32 -8.39
N LYS A 9 -3.11 14.59 -7.96
CA LYS A 9 -3.65 14.70 -6.59
C LYS A 9 -2.64 14.27 -5.53
N ALA A 10 -1.94 13.16 -5.74
CA ALA A 10 -0.92 12.67 -4.81
C ALA A 10 0.26 13.65 -4.68
N GLN A 11 0.68 14.26 -5.80
CA GLN A 11 1.72 15.29 -5.78
C GLN A 11 1.29 16.51 -4.97
N LYS A 12 0.09 17.05 -5.21
CA LYS A 12 -0.43 18.20 -4.47
C LYS A 12 -0.54 17.91 -2.97
N LEU A 13 -0.96 16.70 -2.60
CA LEU A 13 -1.02 16.28 -1.20
C LEU A 13 0.38 16.24 -0.57
N ASN A 14 1.37 15.71 -1.28
CA ASN A 14 2.75 15.69 -0.80
C ASN A 14 3.34 17.10 -0.63
N GLU A 15 3.05 18.02 -1.53
CA GLU A 15 3.44 19.44 -1.41
C GLU A 15 2.80 20.10 -0.18
N GLN A 16 1.51 19.84 0.07
CA GLN A 16 0.81 20.32 1.27
C GLN A 16 1.47 19.79 2.55
N HIS A 17 1.81 18.51 2.57
CA HIS A 17 2.49 17.87 3.69
C HIS A 17 3.86 18.50 3.97
N GLN A 18 4.65 18.76 2.92
CA GLN A 18 5.93 19.44 3.05
C GLN A 18 5.78 20.86 3.58
N ALA A 19 4.74 21.59 3.17
CA ALA A 19 4.46 22.93 3.68
C ALA A 19 4.14 22.93 5.17
N ILE A 20 3.35 21.96 5.64
CA ILE A 20 3.02 21.80 7.08
C ILE A 20 4.28 21.49 7.88
N LEU A 21 5.08 20.51 7.45
CA LEU A 21 6.31 20.15 8.14
C LEU A 21 7.32 21.31 8.19
N SER A 22 7.39 22.09 7.11
CA SER A 22 8.22 23.30 7.05
C SER A 22 7.70 24.40 7.98
N LYS A 23 6.39 24.47 8.21
CA LYS A 23 5.81 25.36 9.23
C LYS A 23 6.22 24.92 10.63
N LEU A 24 6.11 23.64 10.95
CA LEU A 24 6.49 23.11 12.27
C LEU A 24 7.98 23.33 12.56
N LEU A 25 8.87 23.13 11.58
CA LEU A 25 10.30 23.38 11.73
C LEU A 25 10.68 24.85 11.97
N ARG A 26 9.77 25.80 11.72
CA ARG A 26 10.00 27.22 12.00
C ARG A 26 9.72 27.59 13.46
N GLU A 27 8.97 26.77 14.18
CA GLU A 27 8.70 26.98 15.60
C GLU A 27 10.00 26.86 16.41
N GLU A 28 10.19 27.71 17.42
CA GLU A 28 11.45 27.80 18.18
C GLU A 28 11.82 26.46 18.82
N ASP A 29 10.83 25.71 19.31
CA ASP A 29 11.02 24.41 19.96
C ASP A 29 11.54 23.34 18.99
N ASN A 30 11.24 23.47 17.70
CA ASN A 30 11.60 22.50 16.66
C ASN A 30 12.89 22.85 15.92
N LYS A 31 13.56 23.96 16.28
CA LYS A 31 14.83 24.38 15.65
C LYS A 31 16.02 23.52 16.08
N TYR A 32 15.87 22.79 17.16
CA TYR A 32 16.92 21.99 17.78
C TYR A 32 16.52 20.52 17.81
N CYS A 33 17.51 19.65 17.72
CA CYS A 33 17.32 18.21 17.85
C CYS A 33 16.87 17.88 19.28
N ALA A 34 15.80 17.09 19.43
CA ALA A 34 15.28 16.70 20.74
C ALA A 34 16.32 15.98 21.62
N ASP A 35 17.22 15.17 21.04
CA ASP A 35 18.14 14.35 21.84
C ASP A 35 19.52 14.98 22.11
N CYS A 36 20.00 15.85 21.22
CA CYS A 36 21.37 16.39 21.30
C CYS A 36 21.47 17.89 21.03
N GLU A 37 20.33 18.57 20.92
CA GLU A 37 20.21 20.02 20.75
C GLU A 37 20.96 20.59 19.53
N ALA A 38 21.34 19.72 18.58
CA ALA A 38 21.94 20.16 17.33
C ALA A 38 20.94 20.98 16.51
N LYS A 39 21.40 22.10 15.95
CA LYS A 39 20.56 23.00 15.13
C LYS A 39 20.10 22.33 13.83
N GLY A 40 18.89 22.68 13.40
CA GLY A 40 18.34 22.32 12.10
C GLY A 40 18.05 20.83 11.95
N PRO A 41 17.16 20.23 12.76
CA PRO A 41 16.76 18.85 12.58
C PRO A 41 16.07 18.66 11.22
N ARG A 42 16.45 17.59 10.50
CA ARG A 42 15.92 17.24 9.16
C ARG A 42 15.19 15.91 9.14
N TRP A 43 15.15 15.25 10.29
CA TRP A 43 14.52 13.96 10.51
C TRP A 43 13.48 14.10 11.61
N ALA A 44 12.51 13.20 11.61
CA ALA A 44 11.42 13.23 12.56
C ALA A 44 11.01 11.80 12.89
N SER A 45 10.75 11.55 14.17
CA SER A 45 10.00 10.37 14.59
C SER A 45 8.53 10.74 14.67
N TRP A 46 7.69 10.15 13.80
CA TRP A 46 6.29 10.55 13.68
C TRP A 46 5.38 9.92 14.73
N ASN A 47 5.77 8.77 15.28
CA ASN A 47 5.03 8.16 16.38
C ASN A 47 5.30 8.84 17.72
N LEU A 48 6.48 9.43 17.89
CA LEU A 48 6.90 10.15 19.12
C LEU A 48 6.70 11.67 19.01
N GLY A 49 6.35 12.21 17.84
CA GLY A 49 6.17 13.65 17.67
C GLY A 49 7.46 14.49 17.60
N VAL A 50 8.67 13.94 17.78
CA VAL A 50 9.92 14.74 17.92
C VAL A 50 10.73 14.95 16.63
N PHE A 51 11.40 16.10 16.50
CA PHE A 51 12.37 16.40 15.43
C PHE A 51 13.80 16.12 15.89
N MET A 52 14.61 15.54 15.00
CA MET A 52 15.95 15.07 15.33
C MET A 52 16.95 15.29 14.18
N CYS A 53 18.23 15.32 14.54
CA CYS A 53 19.33 15.37 13.59
C CYS A 53 19.56 13.99 12.95
N ILE A 54 20.38 13.95 11.89
CA ILE A 54 20.71 12.70 11.18
C ILE A 54 21.40 11.66 12.07
N ARG A 55 22.21 12.09 13.06
CA ARG A 55 22.91 11.18 13.98
C ARG A 55 21.91 10.46 14.89
N CYS A 56 21.03 11.22 15.54
CA CYS A 56 20.00 10.67 16.42
C CYS A 56 18.98 9.84 15.63
N ALA A 57 18.65 10.25 14.40
CA ALA A 57 17.86 9.42 13.49
C ALA A 57 18.49 8.03 13.25
N GLY A 58 19.83 7.93 13.19
CA GLY A 58 20.55 6.66 13.15
C GLY A 58 20.34 5.83 14.41
N ILE A 59 20.49 6.43 15.59
CA ILE A 59 20.28 5.77 16.89
C ILE A 59 18.85 5.23 16.98
N HIS A 60 17.86 6.05 16.63
CA HIS A 60 16.44 5.66 16.65
C HIS A 60 16.11 4.51 15.70
N ARG A 61 16.86 4.33 14.59
CA ARG A 61 16.71 3.16 13.74
C ARG A 61 17.17 1.88 14.43
N ASN A 62 18.24 1.96 15.22
CA ASN A 62 18.78 0.82 15.97
C ASN A 62 17.84 0.39 17.11
N LEU A 63 17.04 1.32 17.67
CA LEU A 63 15.98 1.01 18.65
C LEU A 63 14.85 0.15 18.05
N GLY A 64 14.64 0.25 16.73
CA GLY A 64 13.61 -0.50 16.01
C GLY A 64 12.27 0.22 15.90
N VAL A 65 11.50 -0.20 14.90
CA VAL A 65 10.26 0.47 14.43
C VAL A 65 9.07 0.39 15.39
N HIS A 66 9.17 -0.47 16.40
CA HIS A 66 8.17 -0.58 17.47
C HIS A 66 8.37 0.51 18.53
N ILE A 67 9.59 1.07 18.62
CA ILE A 67 9.92 2.18 19.53
C ILE A 67 9.85 3.51 18.77
N SER A 68 10.59 3.62 17.68
CA SER A 68 10.68 4.87 16.92
C SER A 68 10.59 4.63 15.43
N ARG A 69 9.67 5.35 14.79
CA ARG A 69 9.42 5.32 13.35
C ARG A 69 9.95 6.61 12.74
N VAL A 70 11.15 6.52 12.20
CA VAL A 70 11.91 7.67 11.70
C VAL A 70 11.63 7.89 10.21
N LYS A 71 11.37 9.14 9.83
CA LYS A 71 11.26 9.61 8.44
C LYS A 71 12.02 10.92 8.25
N SER A 72 12.53 11.13 7.05
CA SER A 72 13.06 12.42 6.59
C SER A 72 11.91 13.40 6.39
N VAL A 73 12.11 14.64 6.82
CA VAL A 73 11.10 15.67 6.66
C VAL A 73 10.87 16.04 5.19
N ASN A 74 11.89 15.88 4.32
CA ASN A 74 11.85 16.37 2.94
C ASN A 74 11.99 15.26 1.90
N LEU A 75 12.71 14.19 2.22
CA LEU A 75 13.00 13.11 1.26
C LEU A 75 11.91 12.04 1.26
N ASP A 76 11.19 11.87 2.37
CA ASP A 76 10.17 10.84 2.50
C ASP A 76 8.77 11.38 2.21
N GLN A 77 7.91 10.49 1.72
CA GLN A 77 6.48 10.75 1.58
C GLN A 77 5.78 10.58 2.91
N TRP A 78 4.95 11.56 3.25
CA TRP A 78 4.15 11.59 4.48
C TRP A 78 2.69 11.33 4.16
N THR A 79 2.01 10.64 5.07
CA THR A 79 0.54 10.50 5.02
C THR A 79 -0.09 11.51 5.98
N PRO A 80 -1.34 11.93 5.76
CA PRO A 80 -1.97 12.95 6.60
C PRO A 80 -2.05 12.50 8.07
N GLU A 81 -2.25 11.21 8.34
CA GLU A 81 -2.31 10.66 9.70
C GLU A 81 -0.96 10.81 10.44
N GLN A 82 0.15 10.65 9.72
CA GLN A 82 1.50 10.79 10.28
C GLN A 82 1.84 12.23 10.67
N ILE A 83 1.26 13.19 9.94
CA ILE A 83 1.44 14.62 10.21
C ILE A 83 0.52 15.08 11.34
N GLN A 84 -0.68 14.51 11.44
CA GLN A 84 -1.59 14.84 12.53
C GLN A 84 -1.08 14.33 13.88
N GLN A 85 -0.49 13.13 13.92
CA GLN A 85 0.11 12.59 15.15
C GLN A 85 1.29 13.44 15.66
N LYS A 86 1.95 14.18 14.76
CA LYS A 86 2.97 15.18 15.11
C LYS A 86 2.39 16.42 15.78
N SER A 87 1.14 16.77 15.50
CA SER A 87 0.48 17.97 16.02
C SER A 87 -0.23 17.77 17.36
N SER A 88 -0.42 16.52 17.82
CA SER A 88 -1.21 16.22 19.02
C SER A 88 -0.40 16.18 20.32
N GLU A 89 0.93 16.22 20.28
CA GLU A 89 1.78 16.06 21.47
C GLU A 89 2.39 17.40 21.93
N ALA A 90 1.52 18.39 22.19
CA ALA A 90 1.89 19.66 22.84
C ALA A 90 1.35 19.75 24.29
N ALA A 91 1.07 18.60 24.92
CA ALA A 91 0.67 18.52 26.33
C ALA A 91 1.63 17.60 27.12
N PRO A 92 2.01 17.95 28.37
CA PRO A 92 3.06 17.25 29.11
C PRO A 92 2.66 15.82 29.50
N PRO A 93 3.62 14.88 29.59
CA PRO A 93 3.35 13.47 29.85
C PRO A 93 3.14 13.23 31.34
N SER A 94 1.88 13.15 31.77
CA SER A 94 1.53 12.54 33.06
C SER A 94 0.58 11.37 32.86
N THR A 95 1.04 10.31 32.18
CA THR A 95 0.66 8.92 32.46
C THR A 95 1.44 7.96 31.56
N SER A 96 2.33 7.18 32.18
CA SER A 96 2.98 6.02 31.56
C SER A 96 2.00 4.81 31.52
N PRO A 97 2.40 3.64 30.99
CA PRO A 97 1.96 3.18 29.68
C PRO A 97 1.09 1.92 29.81
N SER A 98 0.03 1.81 29.01
CA SER A 98 -0.57 0.50 28.78
C SER A 98 -1.43 0.49 27.53
N SER A 99 -1.43 -0.67 26.88
CA SER A 99 -2.34 -1.08 25.81
C SER A 99 -1.89 -0.73 24.38
N GLN A 100 -1.19 -1.70 23.80
CA GLN A 100 -1.21 -1.97 22.37
C GLN A 100 -2.67 -2.02 21.87
N PRO A 101 -3.04 -1.32 20.78
CA PRO A 101 -4.14 -1.78 19.93
C PRO A 101 -3.53 -2.56 18.78
N ASP A 102 -3.40 -3.85 19.07
CA ASP A 102 -3.71 -5.00 18.23
C ASP A 102 -3.83 -4.77 16.72
N ARG A 103 -2.90 -5.40 16.00
CA ARG A 103 -2.82 -5.58 14.53
C ARG A 103 -4.06 -6.20 13.87
N SER A 104 -5.13 -6.52 14.61
CA SER A 104 -6.28 -7.30 14.16
C SER A 104 -7.18 -6.71 13.08
N LYS A 105 -7.10 -5.42 12.74
CA LYS A 105 -7.97 -4.87 11.67
C LYS A 105 -7.42 -5.04 10.25
N GLN A 106 -6.10 -5.00 10.07
CA GLN A 106 -5.51 -5.00 8.73
C GLN A 106 -5.32 -6.42 8.15
N GLU A 107 -5.25 -7.43 9.02
CA GLU A 107 -5.13 -8.84 8.63
C GLU A 107 -6.46 -9.40 8.10
N LYS A 108 -7.58 -9.12 8.78
CA LYS A 108 -8.93 -9.58 8.37
C LYS A 108 -9.38 -9.01 7.02
N GLU A 109 -8.97 -7.80 6.67
CA GLU A 109 -9.35 -7.18 5.39
C GLU A 109 -8.60 -7.79 4.19
N ARG A 110 -7.36 -8.26 4.40
CA ARG A 110 -6.58 -8.94 3.37
C ARG A 110 -7.07 -10.36 3.07
N GLU A 111 -7.59 -11.07 4.07
CA GLU A 111 -8.14 -12.41 3.88
C GLU A 111 -9.48 -12.37 3.11
N LYS A 112 -10.38 -11.45 3.46
CA LYS A 112 -11.67 -11.30 2.75
C LYS A 112 -11.49 -11.03 1.26
N LYS A 113 -10.50 -10.20 0.89
CA LYS A 113 -10.20 -9.87 -0.51
C LYS A 113 -9.59 -11.05 -1.29
N LYS A 114 -8.97 -12.01 -0.61
CA LYS A 114 -8.38 -13.20 -1.24
C LYS A 114 -9.44 -14.24 -1.58
N GLU A 115 -10.53 -14.29 -0.80
CA GLU A 115 -11.63 -15.23 -1.00
C GLU A 115 -12.60 -14.78 -2.09
N GLU A 116 -12.90 -13.48 -2.19
CA GLU A 116 -13.73 -12.93 -3.28
C GLU A 116 -13.10 -13.15 -4.66
N LYS A 117 -11.77 -12.96 -4.78
CA LYS A 117 -11.03 -13.19 -6.03
C LYS A 117 -11.00 -14.67 -6.46
N LYS A 118 -11.20 -15.60 -5.52
CA LYS A 118 -11.28 -17.05 -5.84
C LYS A 118 -12.65 -17.41 -6.41
N LYS A 119 -13.73 -16.78 -5.96
CA LYS A 119 -15.10 -17.00 -6.48
C LYS A 119 -15.27 -16.48 -7.90
N GLU A 120 -14.71 -15.32 -8.22
CA GLU A 120 -14.83 -14.69 -9.55
C GLU A 120 -14.12 -15.49 -10.66
N LYS A 121 -13.04 -16.21 -10.31
CA LYS A 121 -12.32 -17.09 -11.25
C LYS A 121 -13.07 -18.39 -11.55
N ASP A 122 -13.95 -18.84 -10.65
CA ASP A 122 -14.71 -20.08 -10.82
C ASP A 122 -15.94 -19.85 -11.71
N THR A 123 -16.57 -18.68 -11.63
CA THR A 123 -17.73 -18.30 -12.46
C THR A 123 -17.38 -18.11 -13.95
N ASP A 124 -16.21 -17.54 -14.27
CA ASP A 124 -15.75 -17.34 -15.66
C ASP A 124 -15.50 -18.68 -16.40
N LYS A 125 -15.13 -19.74 -15.67
CA LYS A 125 -14.89 -21.07 -16.24
C LYS A 125 -16.18 -21.81 -16.60
N VAL A 126 -17.30 -21.50 -15.92
CA VAL A 126 -18.60 -22.13 -16.16
C VAL A 126 -19.30 -21.52 -17.39
N GLU A 127 -19.16 -20.21 -17.62
CA GLU A 127 -19.75 -19.55 -18.80
C GLU A 127 -19.12 -20.01 -20.14
N ARG A 128 -17.80 -20.25 -20.17
CA ARG A 128 -17.13 -20.76 -21.37
C ARG A 128 -17.60 -22.16 -21.79
N HIS A 129 -17.97 -23.02 -20.84
CA HIS A 129 -18.44 -24.38 -21.17
C HIS A 129 -19.88 -24.43 -21.64
N ASN A 130 -20.71 -23.44 -21.31
CA ASN A 130 -22.10 -23.39 -21.76
C ASN A 130 -22.24 -22.83 -23.19
N ASN A 131 -21.35 -21.93 -23.61
CA ASN A 131 -21.40 -21.34 -24.96
C ASN A 131 -20.99 -22.35 -26.05
N THR A 132 -20.03 -23.25 -25.78
CA THR A 132 -19.60 -24.27 -26.75
C THR A 132 -20.67 -25.34 -27.05
N LYS A 133 -21.64 -25.57 -26.16
CA LYS A 133 -22.69 -26.59 -26.38
C LYS A 133 -23.90 -26.11 -27.18
N GLN A 134 -24.02 -24.81 -27.47
CA GLN A 134 -25.20 -24.24 -28.12
C GLN A 134 -25.04 -24.00 -29.64
N SER A 135 -23.83 -24.17 -30.19
CA SER A 135 -23.50 -23.78 -31.58
C SER A 135 -23.41 -24.89 -32.62
N GLU A 136 -23.66 -26.17 -32.30
CA GLU A 136 -23.53 -27.29 -33.26
C GLU A 136 -24.85 -28.04 -33.57
N CYS A 137 -25.99 -27.36 -33.52
CA CYS A 137 -27.23 -27.83 -34.14
C CYS A 137 -27.62 -26.95 -35.34
N ARG A 138 -26.92 -27.12 -36.48
CA ARG A 138 -27.47 -26.81 -37.81
C ARG A 138 -26.63 -27.37 -38.99
N ALA A 139 -27.30 -28.23 -39.76
CA ALA A 139 -27.17 -28.48 -41.22
C ALA A 139 -26.13 -29.48 -41.77
N SER A 140 -26.64 -30.66 -42.18
CA SER A 140 -26.21 -31.50 -43.34
C SER A 140 -26.49 -30.78 -44.70
N PRO A 141 -26.19 -31.26 -45.95
CA PRO A 141 -25.80 -32.63 -46.40
C PRO A 141 -24.80 -32.80 -47.62
N LYS A 142 -24.30 -34.05 -47.76
CA LYS A 142 -23.97 -34.89 -48.97
C LYS A 142 -23.17 -34.33 -50.19
N LYS A 143 -22.08 -35.02 -50.58
CA LYS A 143 -21.99 -35.79 -51.86
C LYS A 143 -20.77 -36.75 -51.94
N SER A 144 -20.98 -37.80 -52.73
CA SER A 144 -20.25 -39.04 -52.97
C SER A 144 -19.36 -39.05 -54.21
N THR A 145 -18.39 -39.97 -54.27
CA THR A 145 -17.82 -40.77 -55.40
C THR A 145 -16.49 -41.36 -54.91
N GLU A 146 -15.98 -42.55 -55.19
CA GLU A 146 -16.41 -43.86 -55.72
C GLU A 146 -15.15 -44.79 -55.57
N PRO A 147 -15.15 -46.09 -55.93
CA PRO A 147 -14.33 -47.12 -55.26
C PRO A 147 -13.11 -47.60 -56.06
N ALA A 148 -12.18 -48.29 -55.40
CA ALA A 148 -11.24 -49.19 -56.05
C ALA A 148 -10.90 -50.37 -55.12
N VAL A 149 -10.89 -51.53 -55.76
CA VAL A 149 -10.88 -52.89 -55.21
C VAL A 149 -9.46 -53.43 -54.99
N ASP A 150 -9.36 -54.25 -53.94
CA ASP A 150 -8.70 -55.57 -53.84
C ASP A 150 -7.35 -55.82 -54.54
N LEU A 151 -6.34 -56.24 -53.74
CA LEU A 151 -5.29 -57.14 -54.21
C LEU A 151 -4.61 -57.90 -53.04
N LEU A 152 -5.06 -59.14 -52.81
CA LEU A 152 -4.32 -60.42 -52.59
C LEU A 152 -3.19 -60.44 -51.53
N GLY A 153 -3.05 -61.42 -50.62
CA GLY A 153 -3.45 -62.82 -50.61
C GLY A 153 -2.24 -63.67 -50.19
N LEU A 154 -2.28 -64.28 -48.99
CA LEU A 154 -1.50 -65.44 -48.53
C LEU A 154 -2.10 -65.96 -47.23
#